data_AF-A0AAU8T7U9-F1
#
_entry.id   AF-A0AAU8T7U9-F1
#
_cell.length_a   1.000
_cell.length_b   1.000
_cell.length_c   1.000
_cell.angle_alpha   90.00
_cell.angle_beta   90.00
_cell.angle_gamma   90.00
#
_symmetry.space_group_name_H-M   'P 1'
#
loop_
_entity.id
_entity.type
_entity.pdbx_description
1 polymer ?
#
loop_
_entity_poly.entity_id
_entity_poly.type
_entity_poly.pdbx_seq_one_letter_code
_entity_poly.pdbx_strand_id
1 'polypeptide(L)'
;MCYSAQIVADYRKYVRMFGAHMSIREFAQLYWERAEGSNIKIPKAMDAAFLVPATDDERRIKEAIDRFNGEQATRLEQELFKQRARLADAERTLQSKTTKAASESKRISTNKIESALRGLDDLRRTEPKDRDSRIFPGTYAPVMVMEDGQRVIKPMRYQCRPAGKPKIYDTKYPGTYNGLRTLLTVRAVNFPSYQAHKPAKSFLAFHR
;
A
#
# COMPACT_ATOMS: atom_id res chain seq x y z
N MET A 1 5.33 -17.81 6.97
CA MET A 1 6.21 -17.39 5.86
C MET A 1 5.82 -15.98 5.40
N CYS A 2 6.71 -15.00 5.53
CA CYS A 2 6.52 -13.67 4.94
C CYS A 2 7.11 -13.66 3.53
N TYR A 3 6.26 -13.62 2.52
CA TYR A 3 6.70 -13.43 1.14
C TYR A 3 6.91 -11.95 0.89
N SER A 4 7.99 -11.61 0.20
CA SER A 4 8.28 -10.24 -0.21
C SER A 4 8.84 -10.25 -1.63
N ALA A 5 8.66 -9.15 -2.34
CA ALA A 5 9.24 -8.94 -3.66
C ALA A 5 9.93 -7.59 -3.67
N GLN A 6 11.00 -7.46 -4.46
CA GLN A 6 11.63 -6.17 -4.73
C GLN A 6 11.25 -5.75 -6.14
N ILE A 7 10.70 -4.55 -6.29
CA ILE A 7 10.20 -4.05 -7.56
C ILE A 7 11.07 -2.92 -8.08
N VAL A 8 11.01 -2.66 -9.39
CA VAL A 8 11.42 -1.36 -9.94
C VAL A 8 10.15 -0.52 -10.00
N ALA A 9 10.01 0.47 -9.12
CA ALA A 9 8.77 1.27 -8.97
C ALA A 9 8.79 2.60 -9.75
N ASP A 10 9.73 2.76 -10.69
CA ASP A 10 9.81 3.96 -11.53
C ASP A 10 8.99 3.77 -12.82
N TYR A 11 7.78 4.33 -12.83
CA TYR A 11 6.89 4.25 -14.00
C TYR A 11 7.53 4.91 -15.25
N ARG A 12 8.33 5.97 -15.09
CA ARG A 12 8.96 6.68 -16.22
C ARG A 12 9.96 5.78 -16.94
N LYS A 13 10.64 4.91 -16.20
CA LYS A 13 11.50 3.87 -16.79
C LYS A 13 10.69 2.92 -17.67
N TYR A 14 9.52 2.47 -17.22
CA TYR A 14 8.67 1.59 -18.04
C TYR A 14 8.09 2.30 -19.27
N VAL A 15 7.68 3.57 -19.16
CA VAL A 15 7.24 4.39 -20.30
C VAL A 15 8.35 4.46 -21.35
N ARG A 16 9.58 4.82 -20.95
CA ARG A 16 10.74 4.92 -21.86
C ARG A 16 11.14 3.58 -22.49
N MET A 17 11.14 2.49 -21.71
CA MET A 17 11.62 1.20 -22.18
C MET A 17 10.61 0.45 -23.06
N PHE A 18 9.30 0.59 -22.78
CA PHE A 18 8.28 -0.26 -23.38
C PHE A 18 7.22 0.50 -24.17
N GLY A 19 7.30 1.84 -24.23
CA GLY A 19 6.28 2.68 -24.86
C GLY A 19 4.93 2.59 -24.14
N ALA A 20 4.94 2.31 -22.83
CA ALA A 20 3.73 2.12 -22.05
C ALA A 20 3.11 3.47 -21.67
N HIS A 21 1.78 3.50 -21.52
CA HIS A 21 1.06 4.64 -20.99
C HIS A 21 0.72 4.44 -19.51
N MET A 22 0.88 5.48 -18.70
CA MET A 22 0.49 5.43 -17.29
C MET A 22 -0.98 5.80 -17.13
N SER A 23 -1.73 4.99 -16.39
CA SER A 23 -3.10 5.32 -16.00
C SER A 23 -3.11 6.33 -14.85
N ILE A 24 -2.70 7.58 -15.13
CA ILE A 24 -2.49 8.61 -14.10
C ILE A 24 -3.72 8.85 -13.22
N ARG A 25 -4.93 8.74 -13.79
CA ARG A 25 -6.20 8.87 -13.07
C ARG A 25 -6.41 7.77 -12.02
N GLU A 26 -6.09 6.52 -12.33
CA GLU A 26 -6.20 5.41 -11.35
C GLU A 26 -5.16 5.56 -10.23
N PHE A 27 -3.96 6.09 -10.53
CA PHE A 27 -3.00 6.44 -9.49
C PHE A 27 -3.51 7.59 -8.61
N ALA A 28 -4.05 8.66 -9.20
CA ALA A 28 -4.64 9.77 -8.46
C ALA A 28 -5.75 9.30 -7.52
N GLN A 29 -6.65 8.43 -8.00
CA GLN A 29 -7.69 7.83 -7.18
C GLN A 29 -7.10 7.02 -6.01
N LEU A 30 -6.11 6.15 -6.26
CA LEU A 30 -5.49 5.34 -5.21
C LEU A 30 -4.87 6.21 -4.10
N TYR A 31 -4.14 7.27 -4.48
CA TYR A 31 -3.50 8.16 -3.53
C TYR A 31 -4.51 9.00 -2.75
N TRP A 32 -5.58 9.45 -3.41
CA TRP A 32 -6.69 10.13 -2.74
C TRP A 32 -7.37 9.22 -1.72
N GLU A 33 -7.73 7.99 -2.11
CA GLU A 33 -8.34 7.01 -1.18
C GLU A 33 -7.44 6.73 0.04
N ARG A 34 -6.11 6.68 -0.15
CA ARG A 34 -5.14 6.51 0.94
C ARG A 34 -5.13 7.72 1.87
N ALA A 35 -5.17 8.94 1.33
CA ALA A 35 -5.21 10.18 2.10
C ALA A 35 -6.54 10.36 2.86
N GLU A 36 -7.63 9.79 2.35
CA GLU A 36 -8.94 9.73 3.06
C GLU A 36 -9.01 8.62 4.13
N GLY A 37 -7.88 7.98 4.45
CA GLY A 37 -7.80 7.03 5.56
C GLY A 37 -8.09 5.57 5.17
N SER A 38 -8.20 5.24 3.88
CA SER A 38 -8.24 3.84 3.45
C SER A 38 -6.94 3.14 3.85
N ASN A 39 -7.04 1.87 4.28
CA ASN A 39 -5.88 1.05 4.62
C ASN A 39 -5.15 0.55 3.36
N ILE A 40 -4.63 1.49 2.58
CA ILE A 40 -3.91 1.28 1.33
C ILE A 40 -2.42 1.37 1.62
N LYS A 41 -1.68 0.32 1.25
CA LYS A 41 -0.23 0.24 1.41
C LYS A 41 0.43 0.52 0.07
N ILE A 42 1.30 1.52 0.03
CA ILE A 42 2.07 1.91 -1.16
C ILE A 42 3.54 2.01 -0.74
N PRO A 43 4.47 1.43 -1.51
CA PRO A 43 5.90 1.52 -1.22
C PRO A 43 6.43 2.94 -1.47
N LYS A 44 7.37 3.40 -0.64
CA LYS A 44 7.97 4.74 -0.78
C LYS A 44 8.61 4.96 -2.16
N ALA A 45 9.13 3.92 -2.80
CA ALA A 45 9.68 4.01 -4.15
C ALA A 45 8.65 4.38 -5.21
N MET A 46 7.35 4.09 -5.00
CA MET A 46 6.27 4.52 -5.89
C MET A 46 5.93 6.00 -5.67
N ASP A 47 5.91 6.45 -4.41
CA ASP A 47 5.72 7.87 -4.04
C ASP A 47 6.85 8.74 -4.64
N ALA A 48 8.08 8.20 -4.72
CA ALA A 48 9.24 8.88 -5.27
C ALA A 48 9.03 9.38 -6.72
N ALA A 49 8.21 8.69 -7.51
CA ALA A 49 7.93 9.09 -8.88
C ALA A 49 7.16 10.43 -8.97
N PHE A 50 6.46 10.83 -7.92
CA PHE A 50 5.61 12.02 -7.88
C PHE A 50 6.19 13.18 -7.06
N LEU A 51 7.45 13.07 -6.60
CA LEU A 51 8.11 14.13 -5.83
C LEU A 51 8.29 15.43 -6.64
N VAL A 52 8.50 15.29 -7.95
CA VAL A 52 8.61 16.40 -8.90
C VAL A 52 7.48 16.25 -9.93
N PRO A 53 6.29 16.84 -9.66
CA PRO A 53 5.14 16.70 -10.54
C PRO A 53 5.25 17.63 -11.75
N ALA A 54 4.97 17.10 -12.93
CA ALA A 54 4.94 17.85 -14.19
C ALA A 54 3.53 18.27 -14.60
N THR A 55 2.51 17.47 -14.27
CA THR A 55 1.11 17.69 -14.67
C THR A 55 0.21 18.03 -13.47
N ASP A 56 -1.01 18.52 -13.73
CA ASP A 56 -2.02 18.75 -12.68
C ASP A 56 -2.38 17.47 -11.93
N ASP A 57 -2.51 16.35 -12.62
CA ASP A 57 -2.82 15.07 -11.97
C ASP A 57 -1.65 14.59 -11.10
N GLU A 58 -0.40 14.79 -11.53
CA GLU A 58 0.77 14.51 -10.69
C GLU A 58 0.84 15.45 -9.47
N ARG A 59 0.45 16.73 -9.61
CA ARG A 59 0.34 17.67 -8.48
C ARG A 59 -0.67 17.18 -7.44
N ARG A 60 -1.85 16.75 -7.87
CA ARG A 60 -2.87 16.16 -6.98
C ARG A 60 -2.37 14.91 -6.24
N ILE A 61 -1.62 14.05 -6.94
CA ILE A 61 -0.98 12.88 -6.31
C ILE A 61 0.03 13.33 -5.26
N LYS A 62 0.88 14.32 -5.57
CA LYS A 62 1.85 14.86 -4.63
C LYS A 62 1.17 15.44 -3.39
N GLU A 63 0.12 16.23 -3.55
CA GLU A 63 -0.65 16.79 -2.43
C GLU A 63 -1.24 15.70 -1.53
N ALA A 64 -1.78 14.63 -2.11
CA ALA A 64 -2.28 13.47 -1.36
C ALA A 64 -1.16 12.72 -0.63
N ILE A 65 0.03 12.59 -1.23
CA ILE A 65 1.22 12.03 -0.58
C ILE A 65 1.65 12.91 0.61
N ASP A 66 1.74 14.22 0.41
CA ASP A 66 2.18 15.16 1.44
C ASP A 66 1.21 15.18 2.63
N ARG A 67 -0.10 15.22 2.38
CA ARG A 67 -1.13 15.13 3.42
C ARG A 67 -1.00 13.83 4.22
N PHE A 68 -0.95 12.69 3.54
CA PHE A 68 -0.80 11.39 4.21
C PHE A 68 0.48 11.34 5.05
N ASN A 69 1.61 11.83 4.53
CA ASN A 69 2.88 11.87 5.24
C ASN A 69 2.83 12.79 6.47
N GLY A 70 2.14 13.94 6.38
CA GLY A 70 1.93 14.85 7.52
C GLY A 70 1.10 14.21 8.64
N GLU A 71 0.03 13.49 8.28
CA GLU A 71 -0.79 12.73 9.23
C GLU A 71 0.02 11.58 9.87
N GLN A 72 0.83 10.86 9.08
CA GLN A 72 1.71 9.82 9.61
C GLN A 72 2.79 10.38 10.54
N ALA A 73 3.39 11.53 10.20
CA ALA A 73 4.38 12.20 11.04
C ALA A 73 3.77 12.57 12.40
N THR A 74 2.60 13.23 12.39
CA THR A 74 1.86 13.59 13.60
C THR A 74 1.58 12.37 14.48
N ARG A 75 1.12 11.26 13.87
CA ARG A 75 0.84 10.02 14.59
C ARG A 75 2.09 9.42 15.24
N LEU A 76 3.23 9.43 14.54
CA LEU A 76 4.49 8.92 15.05
C LEU A 76 5.06 9.80 16.17
N GLU A 77 4.93 11.12 16.06
CA GLU A 77 5.34 12.09 17.08
C GLU A 77 4.52 11.92 18.37
N GLN A 78 3.21 11.73 18.25
CA GLN A 78 2.33 11.43 19.39
C GLN A 78 2.69 10.09 20.06
N GLU A 79 2.95 9.03 19.29
CA GLU A 79 3.40 7.75 19.85
C GLU A 79 4.77 7.91 20.53
N LEU A 80 5.68 8.70 19.96
CA LEU A 80 6.99 8.96 20.56
C LEU A 80 6.87 9.66 21.91
N PHE A 81 6.01 10.68 22.04
CA PHE A 81 5.75 11.33 23.31
C PHE A 81 5.20 10.34 24.35
N LYS A 82 4.18 9.57 23.96
CA LYS A 82 3.55 8.55 24.82
C LYS A 82 4.55 7.50 25.31
N GLN A 83 5.39 6.99 24.42
CA GLN A 83 6.36 5.95 24.79
C GLN A 83 7.52 6.50 25.62
N ARG A 84 7.93 7.76 25.42
CA ARG A 84 8.93 8.40 26.29
C ARG A 84 8.43 8.58 27.72
N ALA A 85 7.19 9.02 27.90
CA ALA A 85 6.57 9.09 29.22
C ALA A 85 6.52 7.69 29.90
N ARG A 86 6.06 6.69 29.14
CA ARG A 86 6.01 5.30 29.62
C ARG A 86 7.38 4.73 30.00
N LEU A 87 8.42 5.09 29.25
CA LEU A 87 9.80 4.69 29.54
C LEU A 87 10.27 5.29 30.87
N ALA A 88 10.07 6.60 31.06
CA ALA A 88 10.46 7.30 32.29
C ALA A 88 9.75 6.74 33.53
N ASP A 89 8.46 6.43 33.44
CA ASP A 89 7.71 5.84 34.56
C ASP A 89 8.18 4.42 34.89
N ALA A 90 8.51 3.63 33.87
CA ALA A 90 9.09 2.30 34.05
C ALA A 90 10.46 2.38 34.73
N GLU A 91 11.31 3.33 34.35
CA GLU A 91 12.63 3.54 34.95
C GLU A 91 12.53 4.02 36.40
N ARG A 92 11.62 4.95 36.71
CA ARG A 92 11.34 5.39 38.09
C ARG A 92 10.90 4.22 38.96
N THR A 93 10.04 3.35 38.43
CA THR A 93 9.59 2.15 39.15
C THR A 93 10.75 1.19 39.39
N LEU A 94 11.62 0.97 38.41
CA LEU A 94 12.76 0.06 38.53
C LEU A 94 13.81 0.55 39.53
N GLN A 95 13.96 1.87 39.68
CA GLN A 95 14.85 2.49 40.68
C GLN A 95 14.39 2.20 42.11
N SER A 96 13.08 2.21 42.37
CA SER A 96 12.54 1.91 43.70
C SER A 96 12.42 0.40 43.96
N LYS A 97 11.94 -0.35 42.96
CA LYS A 97 11.80 -1.81 43.05
C LYS A 97 11.87 -2.46 41.67
N THR A 98 12.76 -3.43 41.52
CA THR A 98 12.80 -4.25 40.31
C THR A 98 11.54 -5.11 40.22
N THR A 99 10.74 -4.91 39.18
CA THR A 99 9.54 -5.71 38.88
C THR A 99 9.55 -6.15 37.42
N LYS A 100 9.03 -7.36 37.16
CA LYS A 100 8.93 -7.90 35.80
C LYS A 100 8.11 -6.98 34.88
N ALA A 101 7.03 -6.40 35.41
CA ALA A 101 6.16 -5.49 34.65
C ALA A 101 6.89 -4.22 34.20
N ALA A 102 7.67 -3.58 35.08
CA ALA A 102 8.43 -2.39 34.74
C ALA A 102 9.58 -2.70 33.77
N SER A 103 10.28 -3.84 33.93
CA SER A 103 11.31 -4.30 32.98
C SER A 103 10.75 -4.51 31.58
N GLU A 104 9.59 -5.19 31.46
CA GLU A 104 8.94 -5.39 30.16
C GLU A 104 8.42 -4.08 29.56
N SER A 105 7.87 -3.19 30.38
CA SER A 105 7.44 -1.86 29.92
C SER A 105 8.60 -1.04 29.37
N LYS A 106 9.76 -1.05 30.05
CA LYS A 106 11.01 -0.42 29.58
C LYS A 106 11.41 -0.98 28.22
N ARG A 107 11.49 -2.30 28.09
CA ARG A 107 11.87 -2.99 26.84
C ARG A 107 10.95 -2.64 25.68
N ILE A 108 9.63 -2.73 25.88
CA ILE A 108 8.63 -2.46 24.85
C ILE A 108 8.66 -0.98 24.43
N SER A 109 8.73 -0.06 25.40
CA SER A 109 8.74 1.38 25.12
C SER A 109 9.99 1.79 24.34
N THR A 110 11.15 1.24 24.71
CA THR A 110 12.42 1.45 23.98
C THR A 110 12.30 1.02 22.52
N ASN A 111 11.83 -0.22 22.28
CA ASN A 111 11.65 -0.75 20.92
C ASN A 111 10.67 0.11 20.09
N LYS A 112 9.60 0.60 20.72
CA LYS A 112 8.61 1.46 20.05
C LYS A 112 9.16 2.85 19.74
N ILE A 113 9.94 3.45 20.65
CA ILE A 113 10.62 4.73 20.40
C ILE A 113 11.56 4.60 19.20
N GLU A 114 12.40 3.55 19.17
CA GLU A 114 13.30 3.29 18.04
C GLU A 114 12.54 3.06 16.74
N SER A 115 11.40 2.35 16.79
CA SER A 115 10.54 2.15 15.61
C SER A 115 9.91 3.47 15.14
N ALA A 116 9.45 4.32 16.05
CA ALA A 116 8.83 5.59 15.71
C ALA A 116 9.85 6.57 15.10
N LEU A 117 11.06 6.64 15.68
CA LEU A 117 12.17 7.42 15.15
C LEU A 117 12.57 6.96 13.75
N ARG A 118 12.70 5.65 13.52
CA ARG A 118 12.96 5.10 12.18
C ARG A 118 11.86 5.45 11.19
N GLY A 119 10.59 5.43 11.61
CA GLY A 119 9.47 5.85 10.77
C GLY A 119 9.53 7.33 10.39
N LEU A 120 9.88 8.21 11.33
CA LEU A 120 10.06 9.64 11.07
C LEU A 120 11.25 9.92 10.15
N ASP A 121 12.38 9.23 10.37
CA ASP A 121 13.53 9.27 9.46
C ASP A 121 13.15 8.83 8.06
N ASP A 122 12.44 7.71 7.93
CA ASP A 122 11.98 7.21 6.64
C ASP A 122 10.98 8.15 5.95
N LEU A 123 10.15 8.90 6.68
CA LEU A 123 9.28 9.92 6.09
C LEU A 123 10.08 11.11 5.56
N ARG A 124 11.05 11.61 6.33
CA ARG A 124 11.85 12.81 6.02
C ARG A 124 12.92 12.58 4.96
N ARG A 125 13.44 11.36 4.88
CA ARG A 125 14.52 10.97 3.96
C ARG A 125 14.12 11.17 2.51
N THR A 126 15.03 11.73 1.73
CA THR A 126 14.90 11.93 0.28
C THR A 126 15.69 10.88 -0.52
N GLU A 127 16.83 10.42 0.00
CA GLU A 127 17.69 9.45 -0.69
C GLU A 127 17.03 8.07 -0.69
N PRO A 128 16.80 7.42 -1.84
CA PRO A 128 16.15 6.10 -1.88
C PRO A 128 17.01 4.99 -1.25
N LYS A 129 16.35 4.01 -0.64
CA LYS A 129 16.96 2.78 -0.10
C LYS A 129 16.30 1.56 -0.74
N ASP A 130 17.03 0.45 -0.86
CA ASP A 130 16.50 -0.80 -1.44
C ASP A 130 15.19 -1.29 -0.78
N ARG A 131 15.05 -1.04 0.53
CA ARG A 131 13.83 -1.38 1.29
C ARG A 131 12.59 -0.61 0.83
N ASP A 132 12.75 0.55 0.21
CA ASP A 132 11.62 1.38 -0.26
C ASP A 132 10.90 0.73 -1.44
N SER A 133 11.59 -0.17 -2.14
CA SER A 133 11.06 -0.94 -3.26
C SER A 133 10.62 -2.35 -2.85
N ARG A 134 10.72 -2.69 -1.55
CA ARG A 134 10.27 -3.99 -1.04
C ARG A 134 8.76 -3.93 -0.80
N ILE A 135 8.03 -4.83 -1.45
CA ILE A 135 6.58 -4.98 -1.26
C ILE A 135 6.25 -6.31 -0.59
N PHE A 136 5.14 -6.30 0.15
CA PHE A 136 4.57 -7.47 0.83
C PHE A 136 3.14 -7.69 0.36
N PRO A 137 2.57 -8.90 0.54
CA PRO A 137 1.19 -9.17 0.19
C PRO A 137 0.22 -8.10 0.69
N GLY A 138 -0.64 -7.63 -0.23
CA GLY A 138 -1.60 -6.55 0.03
C GLY A 138 -1.07 -5.13 -0.25
N THR A 139 0.19 -4.97 -0.65
CA THR A 139 0.80 -3.69 -1.05
C THR A 139 0.52 -3.40 -2.52
N TYR A 140 0.15 -2.17 -2.88
CA TYR A 140 0.03 -1.74 -4.27
C TYR A 140 1.40 -1.54 -4.92
N ALA A 141 1.48 -1.84 -6.21
CA ALA A 141 2.65 -1.67 -7.05
C ALA A 141 2.23 -1.29 -8.47
N PRO A 142 3.09 -0.62 -9.25
CA PRO A 142 2.86 -0.44 -10.68
C PRO A 142 2.97 -1.80 -11.39
N VAL A 143 1.92 -2.16 -12.12
CA VAL A 143 1.88 -3.37 -12.95
C VAL A 143 1.58 -2.97 -14.37
N MET A 144 2.36 -3.49 -15.31
CA MET A 144 2.10 -3.32 -16.74
C MET A 144 1.13 -4.40 -17.22
N VAL A 145 0.07 -3.98 -17.90
CA VAL A 145 -0.93 -4.85 -18.52
C VAL A 145 -1.10 -4.49 -19.98
N MET A 146 -1.71 -5.39 -20.76
CA MET A 146 -2.17 -5.11 -22.11
C MET A 146 -3.67 -4.81 -22.06
N GLU A 147 -4.08 -3.63 -22.53
CA GLU A 147 -5.48 -3.22 -22.68
C GLU A 147 -5.65 -2.62 -24.08
N ASP A 148 -6.63 -3.12 -24.84
CA ASP A 148 -6.93 -2.68 -26.21
C ASP A 148 -5.70 -2.62 -27.14
N GLY A 149 -4.78 -3.58 -26.97
CA GLY A 149 -3.53 -3.67 -27.75
C GLY A 149 -2.43 -2.71 -27.31
N GLN A 150 -2.64 -1.93 -26.26
CA GLN A 150 -1.68 -0.98 -25.70
C GLN A 150 -1.13 -1.46 -24.34
N ARG A 151 0.13 -1.12 -24.06
CA ARG A 151 0.73 -1.35 -22.74
C ARG A 151 0.30 -0.23 -21.80
N VAL A 152 -0.38 -0.59 -20.71
CA VAL A 152 -0.85 0.36 -19.71
C VAL A 152 -0.28 -0.01 -18.34
N ILE A 153 0.26 0.98 -17.62
CA ILE A 153 0.73 0.82 -16.25
C ILE A 153 -0.40 1.21 -15.31
N LYS A 154 -0.82 0.27 -14.47
CA LYS A 154 -1.88 0.44 -13.48
C LYS A 154 -1.39 0.18 -12.06
N PRO A 155 -1.94 0.87 -11.06
CA PRO A 155 -1.68 0.51 -9.68
C PRO A 155 -2.47 -0.76 -9.33
N MET A 156 -1.78 -1.86 -9.09
CA MET A 156 -2.42 -3.13 -8.71
C MET A 156 -1.82 -3.66 -7.42
N ARG A 157 -2.66 -4.36 -6.64
CA ARG A 157 -2.23 -4.94 -5.37
C ARG A 157 -1.46 -6.23 -5.60
N TYR A 158 -0.33 -6.38 -4.91
CA TYR A 158 0.41 -7.64 -4.80
C TYR A 158 -0.33 -8.64 -3.92
N GLN A 159 -1.51 -9.06 -4.38
CA GLN A 159 -2.36 -10.10 -3.84
C GLN A 159 -3.63 -10.12 -4.69
N CYS A 160 -3.79 -11.17 -5.49
CA CYS A 160 -4.96 -11.34 -6.35
C CYS A 160 -6.22 -11.55 -5.50
N ARG A 161 -7.31 -10.86 -5.86
CA ARG A 161 -8.65 -11.25 -5.44
C ARG A 161 -9.29 -12.01 -6.60
N PRO A 162 -9.62 -13.30 -6.45
CA PRO A 162 -10.29 -14.03 -7.53
C PRO A 162 -11.60 -13.35 -7.94
N ALA A 163 -11.94 -13.44 -9.23
CA ALA A 163 -13.14 -12.85 -9.78
C ALA A 163 -14.40 -13.35 -9.04
N GLY A 164 -15.36 -12.45 -8.82
CA GLY A 164 -16.61 -12.74 -8.11
C GLY A 164 -16.46 -12.94 -6.60
N LYS A 165 -15.26 -12.83 -6.02
CA LYS A 165 -15.07 -12.93 -4.57
C LYS A 165 -15.22 -11.57 -3.88
N PRO A 166 -15.85 -11.52 -2.68
CA PRO A 166 -15.98 -10.29 -1.91
C PRO A 166 -14.63 -9.84 -1.29
N LYS A 167 -14.55 -8.57 -0.89
CA LYS A 167 -13.34 -7.94 -0.30
C LYS A 167 -12.75 -8.70 0.90
N ILE A 168 -13.59 -9.39 1.68
CA ILE A 168 -13.15 -10.21 2.82
C ILE A 168 -12.16 -11.34 2.42
N TYR A 169 -12.16 -11.77 1.16
CA TYR A 169 -11.19 -12.78 0.69
C TYR A 169 -9.74 -12.30 0.77
N ASP A 170 -9.52 -10.99 0.69
CA ASP A 170 -8.18 -10.40 0.76
C ASP A 170 -7.50 -10.63 2.11
N THR A 171 -8.28 -10.75 3.19
CA THR A 171 -7.78 -10.90 4.55
C THR A 171 -7.95 -12.31 5.06
N LYS A 172 -9.06 -12.98 4.72
CA LYS A 172 -9.42 -14.30 5.25
C LYS A 172 -8.59 -15.44 4.65
N TYR A 173 -8.19 -15.34 3.39
CA TYR A 173 -7.50 -16.43 2.67
C TYR A 173 -6.10 -15.98 2.23
N PRO A 174 -5.06 -16.20 3.07
CA PRO A 174 -3.69 -15.91 2.69
C PRO A 174 -3.23 -16.89 1.60
N GLY A 175 -2.52 -16.40 0.58
CA GLY A 175 -1.89 -17.25 -0.44
C GLY A 175 -2.10 -16.83 -1.89
N THR A 176 -2.93 -15.82 -2.16
CA THR A 176 -3.20 -15.36 -3.54
C THR A 176 -2.18 -14.36 -4.09
N TYR A 177 -1.00 -14.25 -3.46
CA TYR A 177 0.12 -13.41 -3.93
C TYR A 177 1.07 -14.14 -4.88
N ASN A 178 1.13 -15.48 -4.83
CA ASN A 178 1.92 -16.31 -5.74
C ASN A 178 1.01 -17.36 -6.39
N GLY A 179 1.23 -17.62 -7.68
CA GLY A 179 0.62 -18.73 -8.41
C GLY A 179 1.70 -19.70 -8.88
N LEU A 180 1.62 -20.97 -8.46
CA LEU A 180 2.51 -22.00 -9.00
C LEU A 180 2.13 -22.25 -10.47
N ARG A 181 3.10 -22.11 -11.38
CA ARG A 181 2.89 -22.26 -12.83
C ARG A 181 2.14 -23.55 -13.19
N THR A 182 2.48 -24.66 -12.53
CA THR A 182 1.86 -25.98 -12.73
C THR A 182 0.41 -26.06 -12.27
N LEU A 183 -0.02 -25.17 -11.38
CA LEU A 183 -1.38 -25.11 -10.84
C LEU A 183 -2.23 -23.99 -11.47
N LEU A 184 -1.66 -23.17 -12.35
CA LEU A 184 -2.39 -22.10 -13.05
C LEU A 184 -3.48 -22.65 -13.98
N THR A 185 -3.34 -23.90 -14.43
CA THR A 185 -4.35 -24.62 -15.25
C THR A 185 -5.26 -25.53 -14.43
N VAL A 186 -4.74 -26.15 -13.36
CA VAL A 186 -5.48 -27.16 -12.54
C VAL A 186 -6.47 -26.52 -11.55
N ARG A 187 -6.37 -25.20 -11.30
CA ARG A 187 -7.37 -24.41 -10.56
C ARG A 187 -8.22 -23.49 -11.44
N ALA A 188 -8.45 -23.87 -12.69
CA ALA A 188 -9.72 -23.57 -13.35
C ALA A 188 -10.84 -24.45 -12.76
N VAL A 189 -11.00 -24.48 -11.44
CA VAL A 189 -12.13 -25.16 -10.80
C VAL A 189 -13.33 -24.22 -10.99
N ASN A 190 -14.15 -24.56 -11.96
CA ASN A 190 -15.46 -23.99 -12.27
C ASN A 190 -15.47 -22.47 -12.46
N PHE A 191 -14.97 -22.04 -13.62
CA PHE A 191 -15.59 -20.91 -14.31
C PHE A 191 -16.84 -21.45 -15.03
N PRO A 192 -18.08 -21.12 -14.61
CA PRO A 192 -19.19 -21.24 -15.52
C PRO A 192 -18.86 -20.35 -16.71
N SER A 193 -18.98 -20.94 -17.88
CA SER A 193 -18.89 -20.29 -19.18
C SER A 193 -19.50 -18.89 -19.15
N TYR A 194 -18.74 -17.96 -19.70
CA TYR A 194 -19.19 -16.65 -20.11
C TYR A 194 -20.34 -16.85 -21.13
N GLN A 195 -21.58 -17.01 -20.67
CA GLN A 195 -22.74 -16.78 -21.51
C GLN A 195 -22.93 -15.27 -21.56
N ALA A 196 -22.63 -14.69 -22.72
CA ALA A 196 -23.05 -13.35 -23.07
C ALA A 196 -24.58 -13.22 -22.87
N HIS A 197 -24.99 -12.61 -21.77
CA HIS A 197 -26.36 -12.13 -21.63
C HIS A 197 -26.49 -10.81 -22.38
N LYS A 198 -27.32 -10.86 -23.42
CA LYS A 198 -27.83 -9.75 -24.21
C LYS A 198 -28.36 -8.62 -23.31
N PRO A 199 -28.35 -7.36 -23.78
CA PRO A 199 -28.81 -6.22 -22.99
C PRO A 199 -30.30 -6.36 -22.66
N ALA A 200 -30.64 -6.40 -21.38
CA ALA A 200 -32.01 -6.19 -20.94
C ALA A 200 -32.33 -4.70 -21.08
N LYS A 201 -33.19 -4.39 -22.07
CA LYS A 201 -33.96 -3.17 -22.11
C LYS A 201 -34.81 -3.10 -20.84
N SER A 202 -34.67 -2.05 -20.05
CA SER A 202 -35.71 -1.60 -19.13
C SER A 202 -35.87 -0.10 -19.30
N PHE A 203 -36.90 0.23 -20.08
CA PHE A 203 -37.64 1.47 -20.02
C PHE A 203 -38.04 1.74 -18.55
N LEU A 204 -37.80 2.95 -18.07
CA LEU A 204 -38.68 3.58 -17.10
C LEU A 204 -38.88 5.03 -17.52
N ALA A 205 -40.04 5.25 -18.12
CA ALA A 205 -40.60 6.56 -18.39
C ALA A 205 -40.99 7.21 -17.06
N PHE A 206 -40.58 8.46 -16.85
CA PHE A 206 -41.27 9.36 -15.93
C PHE A 206 -42.07 10.35 -16.79
N HIS A 207 -43.39 10.21 -16.76
CA HIS A 207 -44.31 11.25 -17.20
C HIS A 207 -44.60 12.18 -16.01
N ARG A 208 -44.40 13.47 -16.28
CA ARG A 208 -44.93 14.69 -15.64
C ARG A 208 -44.87 14.81 -14.12
#